data_AF-A0A2H5R979-F1
#
_entry.id   AF-A0A2H5R979-F1
#
_cell.length_a   1.000
_cell.length_b   1.000
_cell.length_c   1.000
_cell.angle_alpha   90.00
_cell.angle_beta   90.00
_cell.angle_gamma   90.00
#
_symmetry.space_group_name_H-M   'P 1'
#
loop_
_entity.id
_entity.type
_entity.pdbx_description
1 polymer ?
#
loop_
_entity_poly.entity_id
_entity_poly.type
_entity_poly.pdbx_seq_one_letter_code
_entity_poly.pdbx_strand_id
1 'polypeptide(L)'
;MSDGIVRVRACTNIEQLTQLTSSASNYSNDNFRMAFFYNPPEDYQIYHITCESRENVDPLSNHTFYYNLDDKIFYQITCRLISHSLIVQFLNKKIHGIELRQNEEPQQEFLNFSNFQRDNLEFHLKEFLFNKLASKQINKEPDVNVLTCSEVDKKIIVQPKL
;
A
#
# COMPACT_ATOMS: atom_id res chain seq x y z
N MET A 1 -19.66 19.25 -15.83
CA MET A 1 -18.29 18.89 -15.42
C MET A 1 -18.08 17.47 -15.89
N SER A 2 -17.17 17.25 -16.85
CA SER A 2 -16.88 15.90 -17.35
C SER A 2 -16.25 15.10 -16.22
N ASP A 3 -16.84 13.96 -15.88
CA ASP A 3 -16.28 13.01 -14.93
C ASP A 3 -14.98 12.44 -15.54
N GLY A 4 -13.86 13.09 -15.22
CA GLY A 4 -12.57 12.81 -15.83
C GLY A 4 -12.05 11.48 -15.34
N ILE A 5 -12.20 10.42 -16.15
CA ILE A 5 -11.61 9.13 -15.87
C ILE A 5 -10.10 9.22 -16.14
N VAL A 6 -9.29 8.99 -15.10
CA VAL A 6 -7.84 8.90 -15.23
C VAL A 6 -7.49 7.44 -15.50
N ARG A 7 -6.82 7.15 -16.62
CA ARG A 7 -6.27 5.80 -16.87
C ARG A 7 -4.99 5.62 -16.07
N VAL A 8 -4.93 4.56 -15.29
CA VAL A 8 -3.79 4.24 -14.43
C VAL A 8 -3.21 2.89 -14.82
N ARG A 9 -1.87 2.82 -14.93
CA ARG A 9 -1.19 1.53 -15.14
C ARG A 9 -1.45 0.64 -13.93
N ALA A 10 -2.13 -0.48 -14.15
CA ALA A 10 -2.49 -1.41 -13.12
C ALA A 10 -1.43 -2.51 -12.94
N CYS A 11 -1.51 -3.25 -11.85
CA CYS A 11 -0.87 -4.54 -11.67
C CYS A 11 -1.85 -5.61 -12.16
N THR A 12 -1.57 -6.20 -13.32
CA THR A 12 -2.52 -7.04 -14.05
C THR A 12 -2.07 -8.48 -14.23
N ASN A 13 -0.82 -8.79 -13.89
CA ASN A 13 -0.27 -10.14 -13.95
C ASN A 13 0.48 -10.54 -12.67
N ILE A 14 0.62 -11.85 -12.50
CA ILE A 14 1.12 -12.44 -11.25
C ILE A 14 2.62 -12.16 -11.05
N GLU A 15 3.37 -11.98 -12.13
CA GLU A 15 4.78 -11.66 -12.07
C GLU A 15 5.01 -10.25 -11.53
N GLN A 16 4.29 -9.26 -12.05
CA GLN A 16 4.31 -7.89 -11.53
C GLN A 16 3.91 -7.84 -10.06
N LEU A 17 2.86 -8.57 -9.66
CA LEU A 17 2.46 -8.62 -8.25
C LEU A 17 3.54 -9.28 -7.38
N THR A 18 4.17 -10.35 -7.87
CA THR A 18 5.27 -11.02 -7.17
C THR A 18 6.48 -10.09 -7.00
N GLN A 19 6.83 -9.32 -8.03
CA GLN A 19 7.90 -8.31 -7.97
C GLN A 19 7.60 -7.21 -6.94
N LEU A 20 6.35 -6.73 -6.88
CA LEU A 20 5.91 -5.77 -5.86
C LEU A 20 6.08 -6.34 -4.45
N THR A 21 5.65 -7.59 -4.23
CA THR A 21 5.78 -8.26 -2.91
C THR A 21 7.22 -8.56 -2.49
N SER A 22 8.14 -8.60 -3.45
CA SER A 22 9.56 -8.90 -3.17
C SER A 22 10.37 -7.67 -2.76
N SER A 23 9.80 -6.47 -2.91
CA SER A 23 10.44 -5.22 -2.49
C SER A 23 10.29 -5.01 -0.98
N ALA A 24 11.38 -5.23 -0.22
CA ALA A 24 11.37 -4.99 1.22
C ALA A 24 11.31 -3.48 1.55
N SER A 25 10.61 -3.15 2.64
CA SER A 25 10.68 -1.80 3.22
C SER A 25 12.03 -1.60 3.90
N ASN A 26 12.68 -0.47 3.65
CA ASN A 26 13.94 -0.06 4.28
C ASN A 26 13.69 1.16 5.15
N TYR A 27 14.12 1.09 6.41
CA TYR A 27 13.85 2.14 7.41
C TYR A 27 15.13 2.80 7.92
N SER A 28 16.11 3.07 7.05
CA SER A 28 17.24 3.92 7.38
C SER A 28 16.83 5.40 7.36
N ASN A 29 17.47 6.22 8.21
CA ASN A 29 17.19 7.67 8.29
C ASN A 29 17.41 8.39 6.95
N ASP A 30 18.39 7.93 6.16
CA ASP A 30 18.81 8.61 4.93
C ASP A 30 18.12 8.08 3.66
N ASN A 31 17.36 6.97 3.76
CA ASN A 31 16.67 6.35 2.62
C ASN A 31 15.40 5.64 3.08
N PHE A 32 14.41 6.41 3.56
CA PHE A 32 13.13 5.86 3.96
C PHE A 32 12.39 5.33 2.74
N ARG A 33 12.15 4.02 2.72
CA ARG A 33 11.35 3.35 1.70
C ARG A 33 10.38 2.39 2.35
N MET A 34 9.10 2.55 2.06
CA MET A 34 8.03 1.71 2.59
C MET A 34 7.12 1.23 1.48
N ALA A 35 6.81 -0.07 1.47
CA ALA A 35 5.88 -0.67 0.53
C ALA A 35 4.81 -1.47 1.28
N PHE A 36 3.54 -1.30 0.93
CA PHE A 36 2.42 -1.98 1.57
C PHE A 36 1.17 -2.00 0.68
N PHE A 37 0.24 -2.91 0.95
CA PHE A 37 -1.08 -2.90 0.34
C PHE A 37 -2.04 -2.05 1.16
N TYR A 38 -2.91 -1.31 0.49
CA TYR A 38 -3.87 -0.40 1.13
C TYR A 38 -5.23 -0.46 0.44
N ASN A 39 -6.28 -0.47 1.25
CA ASN A 39 -7.67 -0.31 0.84
C ASN A 39 -8.23 0.89 1.61
N PRO A 40 -8.45 2.06 0.98
CA PRO A 40 -8.98 3.22 1.66
C PRO A 40 -10.45 3.01 2.08
N PRO A 41 -10.92 3.68 3.14
CA PRO A 41 -12.34 3.74 3.48
C PRO A 41 -13.19 4.16 2.27
N GLU A 42 -14.41 3.61 2.15
CA GLU A 42 -15.35 3.93 1.05
C GLU A 42 -14.84 3.61 -0.37
N ASP A 43 -13.77 2.83 -0.51
CA ASP A 43 -13.30 2.27 -1.78
C ASP A 43 -13.30 0.74 -1.71
N TYR A 44 -13.55 0.10 -2.85
CA TYR A 44 -13.50 -1.36 -2.96
C TYR A 44 -12.18 -1.83 -3.56
N GLN A 45 -11.37 -0.92 -4.08
CA GLN A 45 -10.13 -1.21 -4.77
C GLN A 45 -8.97 -1.42 -3.80
N ILE A 46 -8.00 -2.24 -4.24
CA ILE A 46 -6.78 -2.50 -3.48
C ILE A 46 -5.59 -1.93 -4.23
N TYR A 47 -4.79 -1.16 -3.53
CA TYR A 47 -3.62 -0.47 -4.06
C TYR A 47 -2.35 -1.03 -3.44
N HIS A 48 -1.31 -1.18 -4.25
CA HIS A 48 0.05 -1.28 -3.76
C HIS A 48 0.64 0.13 -3.66
N ILE A 49 1.05 0.52 -2.46
CA ILE A 49 1.62 1.81 -2.13
C ILE A 49 3.11 1.67 -1.97
N THR A 50 3.88 2.53 -2.61
CA THR A 50 5.31 2.73 -2.31
C THR A 50 5.53 4.17 -1.90
N CYS A 51 6.18 4.38 -0.76
CA CYS A 51 6.56 5.67 -0.23
C CYS A 51 8.07 5.73 -0.12
N GLU A 52 8.70 6.72 -0.76
CA GLU A 52 10.16 6.90 -0.80
C GLU A 52 10.52 8.35 -0.45
N SER A 53 11.46 8.57 0.47
CA SER A 53 12.03 9.90 0.68
C SER A 53 12.89 10.30 -0.51
N ARG A 54 12.69 11.49 -1.05
CA ARG A 54 13.51 12.06 -2.13
C ARG A 54 13.93 13.48 -1.79
N GLU A 55 15.14 13.83 -2.21
CA GLU A 55 15.67 15.20 -2.11
C GLU A 55 15.15 16.10 -3.23
N ASN A 56 14.69 15.52 -4.34
CA ASN A 56 14.15 16.24 -5.49
C ASN A 56 12.83 15.62 -5.97
N VAL A 57 11.89 16.48 -6.34
CA VAL A 57 10.59 16.13 -6.92
C VAL A 57 10.77 16.02 -8.43
N ASP A 58 10.59 14.82 -8.99
CA ASP A 58 10.54 14.65 -10.45
C ASP A 58 9.10 14.93 -10.92
N PRO A 59 8.84 15.99 -11.70
CA PRO A 59 7.48 16.27 -12.13
C PRO A 59 7.04 15.24 -13.18
N LEU A 60 5.81 14.75 -13.03
CA LEU A 60 5.05 13.89 -13.97
C LEU A 60 5.29 12.38 -13.87
N SER A 61 4.62 11.77 -12.89
CA SER A 61 3.88 10.53 -13.17
C SER A 61 2.44 10.73 -12.71
N ASN A 62 1.46 10.33 -13.52
CA ASN A 62 0.02 10.42 -13.20
C ASN A 62 -0.38 9.60 -11.96
N HIS A 63 0.58 8.91 -11.34
CA HIS A 63 0.40 7.92 -10.27
C HIS A 63 1.25 8.24 -9.05
N THR A 64 1.82 9.45 -9.03
CA THR A 64 2.71 9.93 -7.98
C THR A 64 2.05 11.10 -7.26
N PHE A 65 1.84 10.93 -5.95
CA PHE A 65 1.50 12.01 -5.05
C PHE A 65 2.74 12.41 -4.27
N TYR A 66 2.82 13.68 -3.91
CA TYR A 66 3.90 14.21 -3.07
C TYR A 66 3.34 14.61 -1.72
N TYR A 67 4.02 14.17 -0.66
CA TYR A 67 3.69 14.53 0.70
C TYR A 67 4.91 15.12 1.39
N ASN A 68 4.75 16.34 1.92
CA ASN A 68 5.81 17.07 2.60
C ASN A 68 5.50 17.03 4.10
N LEU A 69 6.44 16.54 4.89
CA LEU A 69 6.35 16.59 6.35
C LEU A 69 7.08 17.80 6.93
N ASP A 70 8.12 18.26 6.26
CA ASP A 70 8.94 19.41 6.62
C ASP A 70 9.59 19.98 5.35
N ASP A 71 10.20 21.16 5.43
CA ASP A 71 10.77 21.91 4.31
C ASP A 71 11.93 21.18 3.60
N LYS A 72 12.44 20.09 4.18
CA LYS A 72 13.64 19.37 3.72
C LYS A 72 13.37 17.95 3.20
N ILE A 73 12.25 17.33 3.55
CA ILE A 73 11.99 15.92 3.23
C ILE A 73 10.68 15.79 2.46
N PHE A 74 10.81 15.38 1.20
CA PHE A 74 9.69 15.09 0.31
C PHE A 74 9.49 13.57 0.25
N TYR A 75 8.27 13.11 0.50
CA TYR A 75 7.90 11.72 0.28
C TYR A 75 7.18 11.58 -1.05
N GLN A 76 7.79 10.81 -1.95
CA GLN A 76 7.18 10.39 -3.18
C GLN A 76 6.31 9.16 -2.90
N ILE A 77 5.00 9.27 -3.13
CA ILE A 77 4.04 8.19 -2.94
C ILE A 77 3.56 7.74 -4.31
N THR A 78 3.90 6.51 -4.70
CA THR A 78 3.39 5.89 -5.93
C THR A 78 2.30 4.89 -5.59
N CYS A 79 1.20 4.95 -6.33
CA CYS A 79 0.06 4.05 -6.14
C CYS A 79 -0.14 3.18 -7.39
N ARG A 80 -0.20 1.86 -7.20
CA ARG A 80 -0.54 0.92 -8.28
C ARG A 80 -1.81 0.16 -7.92
N LEU A 81 -2.85 0.33 -8.72
CA LEU A 81 -4.09 -0.41 -8.56
C LEU A 81 -3.88 -1.89 -8.92
N ILE A 82 -4.50 -2.79 -8.18
CA ILE A 82 -4.40 -4.23 -8.36
C ILE A 82 -5.77 -4.79 -8.71
N SER A 83 -5.85 -5.56 -9.79
CA SER A 83 -7.10 -6.25 -10.13
C SER A 83 -7.48 -7.24 -9.03
N HIS A 84 -8.77 -7.28 -8.66
CA HIS A 84 -9.28 -8.26 -7.69
C HIS A 84 -9.06 -9.69 -8.17
N SER A 85 -9.20 -9.94 -9.48
CA SER A 85 -8.98 -11.25 -10.05
C SER A 85 -7.53 -11.72 -9.86
N LEU A 86 -6.58 -10.78 -9.89
CA LEU A 86 -5.16 -11.05 -9.68
C LEU A 86 -4.87 -11.39 -8.22
N ILE A 87 -5.50 -10.69 -7.28
CA ILE A 87 -5.37 -10.98 -5.85
C ILE A 87 -5.88 -12.38 -5.53
N VAL A 88 -7.05 -12.75 -6.06
CA VAL A 88 -7.62 -14.10 -5.88
C VAL A 88 -6.68 -15.17 -6.45
N GLN A 89 -6.14 -14.97 -7.66
CA GLN A 89 -5.16 -15.89 -8.23
C GLN A 89 -3.90 -16.02 -7.36
N PHE A 90 -3.38 -14.89 -6.88
CA PHE A 90 -2.20 -14.88 -6.01
C PHE A 90 -2.43 -15.63 -4.71
N LEU A 91 -3.58 -15.40 -4.04
CA LEU A 91 -3.94 -16.09 -2.80
C LEU A 91 -4.14 -17.59 -3.03
N ASN A 92 -4.86 -17.98 -4.08
CA ASN A 92 -5.04 -19.39 -4.44
C ASN A 92 -3.71 -20.10 -4.67
N LYS A 93 -2.79 -19.45 -5.39
CA LYS A 93 -1.44 -19.99 -5.62
C LYS A 93 -0.62 -20.07 -4.32
N LYS A 94 -0.61 -19.01 -3.50
CA LYS A 94 0.25 -18.94 -2.31
C LYS A 94 -0.25 -19.78 -1.13
N ILE A 95 -1.56 -19.86 -0.93
CA ILE A 95 -2.17 -20.55 0.20
C ILE A 95 -2.52 -22.01 -0.16
N HIS A 96 -3.08 -22.22 -1.35
CA HIS A 96 -3.61 -23.52 -1.76
C HIS A 96 -2.77 -24.23 -2.83
N GLY A 97 -1.77 -23.57 -3.42
CA GLY A 97 -0.98 -24.13 -4.52
C GLY A 97 -1.78 -24.27 -5.83
N ILE A 98 -2.96 -23.66 -5.93
CA ILE A 98 -3.86 -23.81 -7.08
C ILE A 98 -3.62 -22.65 -8.07
N GLU A 99 -3.20 -23.00 -9.28
CA GLU A 99 -3.07 -22.05 -10.39
C GLU A 99 -4.31 -22.12 -11.28
N LEU A 100 -5.19 -21.12 -11.14
CA LEU A 100 -6.34 -20.95 -12.03
C LEU A 100 -5.88 -20.26 -13.30
N ARG A 101 -5.90 -20.97 -14.44
CA ARG A 101 -5.66 -20.35 -15.74
C ARG A 101 -6.87 -19.49 -16.11
N GLN A 102 -6.70 -18.18 -16.13
CA GLN A 102 -7.68 -17.29 -16.75
C GLN A 102 -7.50 -17.39 -18.27
N ASN A 103 -8.61 -17.44 -19.00
CA ASN A 103 -8.59 -17.35 -20.45
C ASN A 103 -7.85 -16.06 -20.86
N GLU A 104 -7.14 -16.13 -21.98
CA GLU A 104 -6.28 -15.10 -22.56
C GLU A 104 -7.05 -13.84 -23.03
N GLU A 105 -8.02 -13.35 -22.26
CA GLU A 105 -8.50 -11.99 -22.47
C GLU A 105 -7.33 -11.05 -22.20
N PRO A 106 -7.10 -10.06 -23.08
CA PRO A 106 -5.99 -9.13 -22.93
C PRO A 106 -6.11 -8.48 -21.56
N GLN A 107 -5.18 -8.82 -20.68
CA GLN A 107 -5.07 -8.26 -19.34
C GLN A 107 -5.05 -6.75 -19.50
N GLN A 108 -6.10 -6.09 -19.04
CA GLN A 108 -6.30 -4.67 -19.24
C GLN A 108 -5.16 -3.90 -18.55
N GLU A 109 -4.10 -3.55 -19.27
CA GLU A 109 -2.87 -2.95 -18.75
C GLU A 109 -3.12 -1.66 -17.95
N PHE A 110 -4.27 -1.04 -18.23
CA PHE A 110 -4.75 0.15 -17.57
C PHE A 110 -6.10 -0.14 -16.90
N LEU A 111 -6.23 0.29 -15.65
CA LEU A 111 -7.51 0.38 -14.96
C LEU A 111 -7.94 1.84 -14.86
N ASN A 112 -9.25 2.05 -14.85
CA ASN A 112 -9.84 3.37 -14.75
C ASN A 112 -9.90 3.79 -13.28
N PHE A 113 -9.35 4.97 -13.00
CA PHE A 113 -9.32 5.62 -11.71
C PHE A 113 -10.28 6.81 -11.79
N SER A 114 -11.34 6.79 -10.99
CA SER A 114 -12.19 7.97 -10.86
C SER A 114 -11.46 9.07 -10.08
N ASN A 115 -11.82 10.33 -10.29
CA ASN A 115 -11.29 11.41 -9.48
C ASN A 115 -11.61 11.21 -7.99
N PHE A 116 -12.78 10.65 -7.68
CA PHE A 116 -13.16 10.31 -6.30
C PHE A 116 -12.16 9.34 -5.66
N GLN A 117 -11.82 8.23 -6.35
CA GLN A 117 -10.85 7.26 -5.83
C GLN A 117 -9.46 7.88 -5.64
N ARG A 118 -9.04 8.75 -6.55
CA ARG A 118 -7.78 9.49 -6.41
C ARG A 118 -7.76 10.33 -5.16
N ASP A 119 -8.77 11.18 -5.01
CA ASP A 119 -8.79 12.19 -3.97
C ASP A 119 -8.99 11.52 -2.60
N ASN A 120 -9.79 10.45 -2.54
CA ASN A 120 -9.98 9.61 -1.35
C ASN A 120 -8.68 8.89 -0.94
N LEU A 121 -7.98 8.28 -1.91
CA LEU A 121 -6.71 7.62 -1.67
C LEU A 121 -5.64 8.61 -1.16
N GLU A 122 -5.54 9.78 -1.79
CA GLU A 122 -4.59 10.82 -1.39
C GLU A 122 -4.86 11.30 0.04
N PHE A 123 -6.12 11.61 0.37
CA PHE A 123 -6.52 12.07 1.70
C PHE A 123 -6.14 11.07 2.79
N HIS A 124 -6.56 9.81 2.63
CA HIS A 124 -6.33 8.80 3.66
C HIS A 124 -4.87 8.35 3.78
N LEU A 125 -4.10 8.37 2.68
CA LEU A 125 -2.67 8.09 2.74
C LEU A 125 -1.88 9.18 3.47
N LYS A 126 -2.23 10.46 3.27
CA LYS A 126 -1.61 11.58 3.99
C LYS A 126 -1.82 11.42 5.49
N GLU A 127 -3.05 11.15 5.92
CA GLU A 127 -3.38 10.89 7.33
C GLU A 127 -2.61 9.68 7.91
N PHE A 128 -2.57 8.57 7.18
CA PHE A 128 -1.84 7.37 7.60
C PHE A 128 -0.34 7.65 7.76
N LEU A 129 0.27 8.32 6.79
CA LEU A 129 1.70 8.64 6.80
C LEU A 129 2.03 9.65 7.89
N PHE A 130 1.21 10.69 8.08
CA PHE A 130 1.37 11.64 9.17
C PHE A 130 1.43 10.91 10.52
N ASN A 131 0.45 10.07 10.81
CA ASN A 131 0.39 9.33 12.07
C ASN A 131 1.59 8.37 12.25
N LYS A 132 2.01 7.70 11.18
CA LYS A 132 3.14 6.74 11.21
C LYS A 132 4.51 7.43 11.32
N LEU A 133 4.64 8.66 10.85
CA LEU A 133 5.91 9.40 10.83
C LEU A 133 6.02 10.38 12.02
N ALA A 134 4.91 10.99 12.46
CA ALA A 134 4.85 11.78 13.69
C ALA A 134 5.13 10.92 14.94
N SER A 135 4.62 9.69 14.98
CA SER A 135 4.94 8.74 16.06
C SER A 135 6.43 8.40 16.18
N LYS A 136 7.23 8.56 15.10
CA LYS A 136 8.69 8.39 15.17
C LYS A 136 9.41 9.57 15.82
N GLN A 137 8.85 10.78 15.76
CA GLN A 137 9.45 11.98 16.35
C GLN A 137 9.22 12.06 17.86
N ILE A 138 8.12 11.46 18.36
CA ILE A 138 7.79 11.45 19.80
C ILE A 138 8.64 10.41 20.57
N ASN A 139 9.23 9.42 19.89
CA ASN A 139 10.04 8.37 20.52
C ASN A 139 11.55 8.67 20.60
N LYS A 140 11.97 9.94 20.50
CA LYS A 140 13.37 10.33 20.72
C LYS A 140 13.57 10.98 22.10
N GLU A 141 13.71 10.15 23.14
CA GLU A 141 14.64 10.26 24.31
C GLU A 141 14.23 9.33 25.48
N PRO A 142 15.14 8.99 26.41
CA PRO A 142 16.39 8.22 26.30
C PRO A 142 16.21 6.77 26.83
N ASP A 143 17.26 5.93 26.70
CA ASP A 143 17.35 4.54 27.16
C ASP A 143 16.49 4.14 28.36
N VAL A 144 15.43 3.35 28.14
CA VAL A 144 14.97 2.30 29.07
C VAL A 144 14.34 1.17 28.24
N ASN A 145 14.86 -0.04 28.43
CA ASN A 145 14.29 -1.30 27.95
C ASN A 145 12.75 -1.32 28.06
N VAL A 146 12.03 -1.81 27.02
CA VAL A 146 10.96 -2.82 27.12
C VAL A 146 10.20 -2.98 25.80
N LEU A 147 10.35 -4.20 25.26
CA LEU A 147 9.47 -5.08 24.48
C LEU A 147 8.67 -4.60 23.25
N THR A 148 8.96 -5.34 22.18
CA THR A 148 8.22 -5.56 20.93
C THR A 148 6.75 -5.95 21.14
N CYS A 149 5.84 -5.38 20.32
CA CYS A 149 4.49 -5.94 20.15
C CYS A 149 4.53 -7.14 19.20
N SER A 150 4.74 -8.32 19.79
CA SER A 150 4.27 -9.60 19.27
C SER A 150 3.40 -10.26 20.34
N GLU A 151 2.22 -10.75 19.94
CA GLU A 151 1.34 -11.69 20.65
C GLU A 151 0.45 -11.15 21.80
N VAL A 152 -0.80 -10.82 21.49
CA VAL A 152 -2.03 -11.16 22.26
C VAL A 152 -3.15 -11.11 21.21
N ASP A 153 -3.95 -12.13 20.87
CA ASP A 153 -4.77 -12.97 21.72
C ASP A 153 -4.90 -14.41 21.17
N LYS A 154 -4.40 -15.38 21.95
CA LYS A 154 -4.96 -16.73 21.96
C LYS A 154 -5.52 -17.01 23.36
N LYS A 155 -6.84 -17.25 23.37
CA LYS A 155 -7.55 -18.30 24.12
C LYS A 155 -8.11 -17.94 25.50
N ILE A 156 -9.44 -17.87 25.58
CA ILE A 156 -10.19 -18.55 26.65
C ILE A 156 -11.32 -19.37 26.02
N ILE A 157 -11.19 -20.69 26.15
CA ILE A 157 -12.24 -21.66 25.98
C ILE A 157 -13.14 -21.56 27.21
N VAL A 158 -14.46 -21.43 27.02
CA VAL A 158 -15.44 -21.92 27.99
C VAL A 158 -16.46 -22.76 27.24
N GLN A 159 -16.42 -24.08 27.49
CA GLN A 159 -17.51 -24.99 27.14
C GLN A 159 -18.67 -24.79 28.13
N PRO A 160 -19.94 -24.86 27.71
CA PRO A 160 -21.02 -25.17 28.62
C PRO A 160 -20.99 -26.67 28.95
N LYS A 161 -21.06 -26.99 30.25
CA LYS A 161 -21.33 -28.32 30.80
C LYS A 161 -22.75 -28.78 30.41
N LEU A 162 -22.89 -30.11 30.26
CA LEU A 162 -24.06 -30.93 29.91
C LEU A 162 -25.44 -30.26 30.02
#